data_AF-A0A947UBN3-F1
#
_entry.id   AF-A0A947UBN3-F1
#
_cell.length_a   1.000
_cell.length_b   1.000
_cell.length_c   1.000
_cell.angle_alpha   90.00
_cell.angle_beta   90.00
_cell.angle_gamma   90.00
#
_symmetry.space_group_name_H-M   'P 1'
#
loop_
_entity.id
_entity.type
_entity.pdbx_description
1 polymer ?
#
loop_
_entity_poly.entity_id
_entity_poly.type
_entity_poly.pdbx_seq_one_letter_code
_entity_poly.pdbx_strand_id
1 'polypeptide(L)' 'MALRNLRRQLKISQAKLAKKMQVKREYIARAESGQQNVTLETLYRIAEATGKDFHFQFK' A
#
# COMPACT_ATOMS: atom_id res chain seq x y z
N MET A 1 4.49 -3.34 7.54
CA MET A 1 3.96 -4.69 7.89
C MET A 1 2.57 -4.97 7.27
N ALA A 2 1.52 -4.21 7.60
CA ALA A 2 0.15 -4.45 7.11
C ALA A 2 0.03 -4.45 5.57
N LEU A 3 0.67 -3.49 4.88
CA LEU A 3 0.65 -3.40 3.42
C LEU A 3 1.29 -4.62 2.72
N ARG A 4 2.40 -5.13 3.26
CA ARG A 4 3.11 -6.30 2.73
C ARG A 4 2.24 -7.56 2.81
N ASN A 5 1.51 -7.72 3.91
CA ASN A 5 0.61 -8.84 4.12
C ASN A 5 -0.58 -8.77 3.15
N LEU A 6 -1.19 -7.60 3.01
CA LEU A 6 -2.27 -7.38 2.04
C LEU A 6 -1.81 -7.69 0.61
N ARG A 7 -0.65 -7.19 0.21
CA ARG A 7 -0.08 -7.45 -1.13
C ARG A 7 0.14 -8.96 -1.37
N ARG A 8 0.60 -9.68 -0.35
CA ARG A 8 0.80 -11.15 -0.41
C ARG A 8 -0.53 -11.90 -0.50
N GLN A 9 -1.55 -11.49 0.24
CA GLN A 9 -2.90 -12.06 0.14
C GLN A 9 -3.50 -11.89 -1.26
N LEU A 10 -3.26 -10.74 -1.88
CA LEU A 10 -3.66 -10.46 -3.27
C LEU A 10 -2.77 -11.16 -4.32
N LYS A 11 -1.72 -11.87 -3.90
CA LYS A 11 -0.76 -12.58 -4.77
C LYS A 11 -0.16 -11.69 -5.87
N ILE A 12 0.11 -10.41 -5.57
CA ILE A 12 0.73 -9.46 -6.50
C ILE A 12 2.15 -9.10 -6.08
N SER A 13 3.02 -8.75 -7.03
CA SER A 13 4.39 -8.27 -6.74
C SER A 13 4.38 -6.79 -6.33
N GLN A 14 5.49 -6.31 -5.73
CA GLN A 14 5.66 -4.88 -5.42
C GLN A 14 5.56 -4.02 -6.69
N ALA A 15 6.14 -4.48 -7.80
CA ALA A 15 6.05 -3.78 -9.09
C ALA A 15 4.61 -3.72 -9.63
N LYS A 16 3.83 -4.80 -9.46
CA LYS A 16 2.42 -4.83 -9.88
C LYS A 16 1.55 -3.88 -9.05
N LEU A 17 1.80 -3.80 -7.74
CA LEU A 17 1.14 -2.82 -6.87
C LEU A 17 1.56 -1.38 -7.22
N ALA A 18 2.85 -1.15 -7.46
CA ALA A 18 3.38 0.15 -7.86
C ALA A 18 2.73 0.64 -9.17
N LYS A 19 2.59 -0.25 -10.16
CA LYS A 19 1.90 0.04 -11.43
C LYS A 19 0.44 0.41 -11.21
N LYS A 20 -0.29 -0.30 -10.35
CA LYS A 20 -1.68 0.01 -10.01
C LYS A 20 -1.82 1.37 -9.32
N MET A 21 -0.88 1.71 -8.46
CA MET A 21 -0.84 2.98 -7.74
C MET A 21 -0.20 4.13 -8.52
N GLN A 22 0.31 3.87 -9.73
CA GLN A 22 1.07 4.82 -10.55
C GLN A 22 2.26 5.45 -9.80
N VAL A 23 2.97 4.64 -9.02
CA VAL A 23 4.18 5.04 -8.27
C VAL A 23 5.38 4.18 -8.66
N LYS A 24 6.57 4.58 -8.24
CA LYS A 24 7.80 3.79 -8.40
C LYS A 24 7.81 2.58 -7.45
N ARG A 25 8.47 1.48 -7.83
CA ARG A 25 8.56 0.26 -7.00
C ARG A 25 9.21 0.55 -5.63
N GLU A 26 10.21 1.42 -5.62
CA GLU A 26 10.95 1.85 -4.43
C GLU A 26 10.04 2.54 -3.41
N TYR A 27 8.98 3.21 -3.89
CA TYR A 27 7.96 3.79 -3.02
C TYR A 27 7.21 2.69 -2.24
N ILE A 28 6.79 1.62 -2.93
CA ILE A 28 6.14 0.47 -2.29
C ILE A 28 7.09 -0.24 -1.31
N ALA A 29 8.36 -0.39 -1.68
CA ALA A 29 9.36 -0.99 -0.78
C ALA A 29 9.52 -0.19 0.53
N ARG A 30 9.58 1.15 0.45
CA ARG A 30 9.65 2.05 1.62
C ARG A 30 8.37 2.06 2.45
N ALA A 31 7.21 2.02 1.79
CA ALA A 31 5.92 1.91 2.47
C ALA A 31 5.78 0.56 3.22
N GLU A 32 6.29 -0.53 2.64
CA GLU A 32 6.29 -1.85 3.30
C GLU A 32 7.27 -1.93 4.47
N SER A 33 8.43 -1.25 4.39
CA SER A 33 9.46 -1.21 5.44
C SER A 33 9.07 -0.34 6.64
N GLY A 34 8.02 0.47 6.54
CA GLY A 34 7.57 1.35 7.62
C GLY A 34 8.43 2.59 7.81
N GLN A 35 9.33 2.89 6.86
CA GLN A 35 10.26 4.03 6.93
C GLN A 35 9.71 5.32 6.29
N GLN A 36 8.44 5.35 5.88
CA GLN A 36 7.80 6.55 5.34
C GLN A 36 6.52 6.91 6.07
N ASN A 37 6.35 8.21 6.33
CA ASN A 37 5.04 8.81 6.60
C ASN A 37 4.17 8.66 5.35
N VAL A 38 3.24 7.72 5.39
CA VAL A 38 2.29 7.48 4.31
C VAL A 38 1.17 8.51 4.45
N THR A 39 0.90 9.29 3.39
CA THR A 39 -0.20 10.26 3.40
C THR A 39 -1.55 9.53 3.36
N LEU A 40 -2.61 10.19 3.86
CA LEU A 40 -3.99 9.68 3.72
C LEU A 40 -4.36 9.43 2.26
N GLU A 41 -3.93 10.31 1.35
CA GLU A 41 -4.09 10.13 -0.09
C GLU A 41 -3.44 8.84 -0.60
N THR A 42 -2.24 8.53 -0.11
CA THR A 42 -1.57 7.27 -0.49
C THR A 42 -2.34 6.07 0.01
N LEU A 43 -2.87 6.13 1.24
CA LEU A 43 -3.70 5.06 1.80
C LEU A 43 -4.97 4.88 0.96
N TYR A 44 -5.60 5.96 0.53
CA TYR A 44 -6.75 5.90 -0.39
C TYR A 44 -6.41 5.22 -1.72
N ARG A 45 -5.28 5.59 -2.36
CA ARG A 45 -4.82 4.95 -3.60
C ARG A 45 -4.47 3.47 -3.42
N ILE A 46 -3.96 3.09 -2.25
CA ILE A 46 -3.75 1.67 -1.91
C ILE A 46 -5.11 0.95 -1.84
N ALA A 47 -6.10 1.55 -1.19
CA ALA A 47 -7.45 1.00 -1.04
C ALA A 47 -8.06 0.71 -2.42
N GLU A 48 -8.07 1.70 -3.30
CA GLU A 48 -8.55 1.57 -4.68
C GLU A 48 -7.77 0.49 -5.45
N ALA A 49 -6.44 0.50 -5.36
CA ALA A 49 -5.60 -0.47 -6.07
C ALA A 49 -5.82 -1.92 -5.61
N THR A 50 -6.24 -2.10 -4.37
CA THR A 50 -6.41 -3.40 -3.69
C THR A 50 -7.86 -3.85 -3.58
N GLY A 51 -8.84 -2.97 -3.86
CA GLY A 51 -10.26 -3.23 -3.65
C GLY A 51 -10.60 -3.46 -2.18
N LYS A 52 -9.97 -2.70 -1.27
CA LYS A 52 -10.13 -2.82 0.18
C LYS A 52 -10.46 -1.46 0.79
N ASP A 53 -11.17 -1.49 1.91
CA ASP A 53 -11.46 -0.29 2.70
C ASP A 53 -10.44 -0.11 3.83
N PHE A 54 -10.07 1.14 4.12
CA PHE A 54 -9.28 1.51 5.29
C PHE A 54 -10.20 2.03 6.40
N HIS A 55 -10.08 1.45 7.60
CA HIS A 55 -10.67 1.99 8.81
C HIS A 55 -9.58 2.53 9.73
N PHE A 56 -9.71 3.80 10.13
CA PHE A 56 -8.88 4.41 11.16
C PHE A 56 -9.66 4.43 12.47
N GLN A 57 -9.04 3.98 13.55
CA GLN A 57 -9.55 4.11 14.91
C GLN A 57 -8.49 4.83 15.73
N PHE A 58 -8.89 5.94 16.36
CA PHE A 58 -8.10 6.60 17.38
C PHE A 58 -8.51 6.02 18.74
N LYS A 59 -7.53 5.83 19.63
CA LYS A 59 -7.79 5.56 21.05
C LYS A 59 -8.08 6.87 21.77
#